data_AF-A0A924QBC9-F1
#
_entry.id   AF-A0A924QBC9-F1
#
_cell.length_a   1.000
_cell.length_b   1.000
_cell.length_c   1.000
_cell.angle_alpha   90.00
_cell.angle_beta   90.00
_cell.angle_gamma   90.00
#
_symmetry.space_group_name_H-M   'P 1'
#
loop_
_entity.id
_entity.type
_entity.pdbx_description
1 polymer ?
#
loop_
_entity_poly.entity_id
_entity_poly.type
_entity_poly.pdbx_seq_one_letter_code
_entity_poly.pdbx_strand_id
1 'polypeptide(L)'
;MTTSPQTPEETWCAERRLDVVACLKQQGLEASAGRIGDGPAWHVWPYASVWAVESQQRPEWIGWWLICGDLPSDVLPAHDLSTPREALRGFGKRWVSHAQHLDRGQVPAAWSHVLDTELPKLTAQLKKRGAALQLWADDDASWPAPP
;
A
#
# COMPACT_ATOMS: atom_id res chain seq x y z
N MET A 1 8.00 30.35 17.62
CA MET A 1 7.97 28.89 17.39
C MET A 1 8.63 28.65 16.05
N THR A 2 9.86 28.15 16.05
CA THR A 2 10.60 27.82 14.82
C THR A 2 10.09 26.49 14.30
N THR A 3 9.29 26.50 13.24
CA THR A 3 9.04 25.31 12.43
C THR A 3 10.38 24.92 11.81
N SER A 4 10.94 23.79 12.22
CA SER A 4 12.08 23.18 11.51
C SER A 4 11.69 22.97 10.05
N PRO A 5 12.60 23.16 9.08
CA PRO A 5 12.31 22.90 7.68
C PRO A 5 12.00 21.41 7.51
N GLN A 6 10.80 21.13 6.99
CA GLN A 6 10.37 19.77 6.67
C GLN A 6 11.22 19.23 5.50
N THR A 7 11.72 18.01 5.63
CA THR A 7 12.52 17.36 4.59
C THR A 7 11.65 16.99 3.36
N PRO A 8 12.26 16.78 2.18
CA PRO A 8 11.54 16.29 1.00
C PRO A 8 10.82 14.96 1.26
N GLU A 9 11.41 14.11 2.09
CA GLU A 9 10.84 12.81 2.49
C GLU A 9 9.59 12.97 3.36
N GLU A 10 9.64 13.81 4.39
CA GLU A 10 8.48 14.12 5.24
C GLU A 10 7.35 14.78 4.42
N THR A 11 7.70 15.65 3.48
CA THR A 11 6.73 16.27 2.55
C THR A 11 6.05 15.21 1.68
N TRP A 12 6.84 14.31 1.10
CA TRP A 12 6.32 13.18 0.32
C TRP A 12 5.42 12.28 1.17
N CYS A 13 5.79 11.94 2.41
CA CYS A 13 4.94 11.15 3.31
C CYS A 13 3.59 11.83 3.59
N ALA A 14 3.59 13.15 3.82
CA ALA A 14 2.35 13.92 4.03
C ALA A 14 1.44 13.88 2.79
N GLU A 15 2.01 13.97 1.58
CA GLU A 15 1.26 13.82 0.33
C GLU A 15 0.68 12.42 0.17
N ARG A 16 1.46 11.37 0.47
CA ARG A 16 1.01 9.97 0.40
C ARG A 16 -0.15 9.67 1.34
N ARG A 17 -0.27 10.41 2.45
CA ARG A 17 -1.44 10.30 3.35
C ARG A 17 -2.74 10.72 2.67
N LEU A 18 -2.70 11.67 1.74
CA LEU A 18 -3.87 12.07 0.95
C LEU A 18 -4.29 10.95 -0.02
N ASP A 19 -3.32 10.24 -0.59
CA ASP A 19 -3.58 9.09 -1.46
C ASP A 19 -4.24 7.93 -0.69
N VAL A 20 -3.90 7.74 0.58
CA VAL A 20 -4.55 6.76 1.48
C VAL A 20 -6.02 7.11 1.66
N VAL A 21 -6.34 8.38 1.93
CA VAL A 21 -7.74 8.86 2.05
C VAL A 21 -8.51 8.63 0.75
N ALA A 22 -7.91 9.00 -0.39
CA ALA A 22 -8.53 8.81 -1.70
C ALA A 22 -8.77 7.32 -2.01
N CYS A 23 -7.82 6.45 -1.67
CA CYS A 23 -7.95 5.01 -1.85
C CYS A 23 -9.08 4.42 -1.01
N LEU A 24 -9.18 4.77 0.28
CA LEU A 24 -10.27 4.31 1.15
C LEU A 24 -11.64 4.69 0.61
N LYS A 25 -11.77 5.92 0.11
CA LYS A 25 -12.99 6.41 -0.54
C LYS A 25 -13.33 5.63 -1.81
N GLN A 26 -12.35 5.46 -2.70
CA GLN A 26 -12.53 4.70 -3.94
C GLN A 26 -12.95 3.25 -3.67
N GLN A 27 -12.46 2.65 -2.59
CA GLN A 27 -12.78 1.27 -2.19
C GLN A 27 -14.06 1.17 -1.34
N GLY A 28 -14.74 2.29 -1.06
CA GLY A 28 -15.97 2.33 -0.26
C GLY A 28 -15.76 1.95 1.22
N LEU A 29 -14.53 2.11 1.72
CA LEU A 29 -14.15 1.66 3.07
C LEU A 29 -14.27 2.75 4.14
N GLU A 30 -14.64 4.00 3.77
CA GLU A 30 -14.72 5.15 4.68
C GLU A 30 -15.56 4.89 5.95
N ALA A 31 -16.65 4.14 5.84
CA ALA A 31 -17.51 3.83 6.99
C ALA A 31 -16.93 2.77 7.95
N SER A 32 -15.92 2.01 7.50
CA SER A 32 -15.29 0.91 8.25
C SER A 32 -13.85 1.23 8.68
N ALA A 33 -13.25 2.25 8.09
CA ALA A 33 -11.92 2.76 8.41
C ALA A 33 -12.01 3.81 9.53
N GLY A 34 -11.16 3.67 10.53
CA GLY A 34 -10.97 4.62 11.62
C GLY A 34 -9.83 5.59 11.34
N ARG A 35 -9.03 5.88 12.37
CA ARG A 35 -7.88 6.78 12.25
C ARG A 35 -6.81 6.21 11.31
N ILE A 36 -6.28 7.06 10.45
CA ILE A 36 -5.06 6.81 9.67
C ILE A 36 -3.87 7.28 10.52
N GLY A 37 -2.82 6.47 10.61
CA GLY A 37 -1.58 6.83 11.31
C GLY A 37 -1.04 8.22 10.91
N ASP A 38 -0.32 8.86 11.82
CA ASP A 38 0.26 10.19 11.59
C ASP A 38 1.38 10.16 10.54
N GLY A 39 2.02 9.00 10.38
CA GLY A 39 2.97 8.70 9.31
C GLY A 39 2.83 7.25 8.84
N PRO A 40 3.56 6.87 7.78
CA PRO A 40 3.59 5.48 7.34
C PRO A 40 4.22 4.59 8.41
N ALA A 41 3.71 3.37 8.53
CA ALA A 41 4.31 2.33 9.37
C ALA A 41 5.64 1.82 8.79
N TRP A 42 5.84 2.01 7.48
CA TRP A 42 7.08 1.76 6.76
C TRP A 42 7.07 2.50 5.41
N HIS A 43 8.21 2.98 4.93
CA HIS A 43 8.33 3.53 3.59
C HIS A 43 9.76 3.45 3.04
N VAL A 44 9.86 3.53 1.71
CA VAL A 44 11.10 3.78 0.97
C VAL A 44 10.81 4.92 0.02
N TRP A 45 11.34 6.11 0.33
CA TRP A 45 11.16 7.29 -0.50
C TRP A 45 11.96 7.19 -1.82
N PRO A 46 11.41 7.63 -2.97
CA PRO A 46 10.06 8.11 -3.23
C PRO A 46 9.10 6.99 -3.73
N TYR A 47 9.41 5.72 -3.46
CA TYR A 47 8.82 4.57 -4.17
C TYR A 47 7.55 4.00 -3.54
N ALA A 48 7.53 3.77 -2.23
CA ALA A 48 6.45 3.03 -1.57
C ALA A 48 6.29 3.44 -0.10
N SER A 49 5.05 3.47 0.39
CA SER A 49 4.72 3.69 1.79
C SER A 49 3.55 2.79 2.19
N VAL A 50 3.65 2.19 3.38
CA VAL A 50 2.64 1.31 3.98
C VAL A 50 2.05 2.00 5.20
N TRP A 51 0.72 2.01 5.28
CA TRP A 51 -0.04 2.77 6.28
C TRP A 51 -0.93 1.85 7.09
N ALA A 52 -0.87 2.00 8.42
CA ALA A 52 -1.84 1.40 9.32
C ALA A 52 -3.09 2.29 9.40
N VAL A 53 -4.25 1.67 9.23
CA VAL A 53 -5.55 2.33 9.40
C VAL A 53 -6.39 1.52 10.38
N GLU A 54 -6.85 2.20 11.43
CA GLU A 54 -7.64 1.57 12.48
C GLU A 54 -8.98 1.05 11.94
N SER A 55 -9.57 0.11 12.66
CA SER A 55 -10.96 -0.29 12.45
C SER A 55 -11.91 0.70 13.10
N GLN A 56 -12.93 1.15 12.38
CA GLN A 56 -14.00 1.94 12.98
C GLN A 56 -14.80 1.15 14.03
N GLN A 57 -14.88 -0.17 13.89
CA GLN A 57 -15.60 -1.05 14.83
C GLN A 57 -14.76 -1.43 16.06
N ARG A 58 -13.44 -1.37 15.94
CA ARG A 58 -12.48 -1.68 17.01
C ARG A 58 -11.38 -0.62 17.01
N PRO A 59 -11.61 0.55 17.62
CA PRO A 59 -10.58 1.57 17.78
C PRO A 59 -9.33 0.98 18.41
N GLU A 60 -8.16 1.51 18.06
CA GLU A 60 -6.84 1.01 18.50
C GLU A 60 -6.42 -0.34 17.89
N TRP A 61 -7.28 -1.00 17.10
CA TRP A 61 -6.92 -2.17 16.29
C TRP A 61 -6.73 -1.76 14.83
N ILE A 62 -5.67 -2.24 14.21
CA ILE A 62 -5.46 -2.08 12.77
C ILE A 62 -6.56 -2.88 12.06
N GLY A 63 -7.41 -2.20 11.30
CA GLY A 63 -8.45 -2.83 10.46
C GLY A 63 -7.97 -3.04 9.03
N TRP A 64 -7.12 -2.13 8.55
CA TRP A 64 -6.67 -2.09 7.17
C TRP A 64 -5.20 -1.71 7.07
N TRP A 65 -4.52 -2.32 6.10
CA TRP A 65 -3.25 -1.86 5.58
C TRP A 65 -3.47 -1.21 4.23
N LEU A 66 -2.81 -0.08 3.99
CA LEU A 66 -2.80 0.56 2.69
C LEU A 66 -1.37 0.72 2.19
N ILE A 67 -1.21 0.66 0.87
CA ILE A 67 0.04 0.97 0.19
C ILE A 67 -0.19 2.04 -0.87
N CYS A 68 0.73 2.99 -0.96
CA CYS A 68 0.76 4.03 -1.99
C CYS A 68 2.20 4.46 -2.31
N GLY A 69 2.41 5.17 -3.42
CA GLY A 69 3.74 5.56 -3.91
C GLY A 69 3.77 5.67 -5.44
N ASP A 70 4.90 5.32 -6.05
CA ASP A 70 5.05 5.19 -7.51
C ASP A 70 4.53 3.82 -8.03
N LEU A 71 3.36 3.46 -7.51
CA LEU A 71 2.70 2.16 -7.65
C LEU A 71 1.18 2.36 -7.53
N PRO A 72 0.35 1.40 -8.02
CA PRO A 72 -1.08 1.47 -7.80
C PRO A 72 -1.41 1.46 -6.31
N SER A 73 -2.21 2.42 -5.84
CA SER A 73 -2.69 2.39 -4.45
C SER A 73 -3.58 1.18 -4.22
N ASP A 74 -3.42 0.54 -3.07
CA ASP A 74 -4.11 -0.70 -2.79
C ASP A 74 -4.32 -0.91 -1.28
N VAL A 75 -5.30 -1.75 -0.92
CA VAL A 75 -5.73 -1.97 0.48
C VAL A 75 -5.88 -3.45 0.79
N LEU A 76 -5.48 -3.88 1.99
CA LEU A 76 -5.69 -5.23 2.50
C LEU A 76 -6.34 -5.18 3.89
N PRO A 77 -7.25 -6.11 4.23
CA PRO A 77 -7.72 -6.27 5.60
C PRO A 77 -6.57 -6.77 6.49
N ALA A 78 -6.49 -6.24 7.71
CA ALA A 78 -5.38 -6.52 8.63
C ALA A 78 -5.43 -7.88 9.35
N HIS A 79 -6.47 -8.69 9.12
CA HIS A 79 -6.76 -9.86 9.97
C HIS A 79 -5.56 -10.81 10.20
N ASP A 80 -4.91 -11.27 9.13
CA ASP A 80 -3.74 -12.16 9.13
C ASP A 80 -2.42 -11.39 8.93
N LEU A 81 -2.47 -10.06 8.96
CA LEU A 81 -1.35 -9.17 8.66
C LEU A 81 -1.13 -8.30 9.89
N SER A 82 -0.39 -8.83 10.86
CA SER A 82 -0.20 -8.16 12.15
C SER A 82 0.86 -7.06 12.09
N THR A 83 1.75 -7.12 11.09
CA THR A 83 2.87 -6.20 10.94
C THR A 83 2.90 -5.50 9.58
N PRO A 84 3.52 -4.31 9.47
CA PRO A 84 3.72 -3.66 8.17
C PRO A 84 4.54 -4.53 7.21
N ARG A 85 5.45 -5.38 7.73
CA ARG A 85 6.25 -6.31 6.92
C ARG A 85 5.41 -7.41 6.29
N GLU A 86 4.48 -7.98 7.07
CA GLU A 86 3.51 -8.95 6.53
C GLU A 86 2.58 -8.31 5.51
N ALA A 87 2.11 -7.08 5.78
CA ALA A 87 1.29 -6.32 4.84
C ALA A 87 2.03 -6.07 3.51
N LEU A 88 3.30 -5.62 3.56
CA LEU A 88 4.15 -5.42 2.39
C LEU A 88 4.27 -6.70 1.54
N ARG A 89 4.52 -7.83 2.20
CA ARG A 89 4.55 -9.16 1.55
C ARG A 89 3.20 -9.53 0.95
N GLY A 90 2.10 -9.24 1.66
CA GLY A 90 0.73 -9.48 1.21
C GLY A 90 0.39 -8.72 -0.08
N PHE A 91 0.71 -7.43 -0.13
CA PHE A 91 0.56 -6.61 -1.35
C PHE A 91 1.36 -7.19 -2.51
N GLY A 92 2.62 -7.54 -2.25
CA GLY A 92 3.49 -8.12 -3.27
C GLY A 92 2.93 -9.42 -3.86
N LYS A 93 2.46 -10.33 -3.00
CA LYS A 93 1.81 -11.58 -3.43
C LYS A 93 0.54 -11.33 -4.25
N ARG A 94 -0.32 -10.41 -3.81
CA ARG A 94 -1.56 -10.07 -4.53
C ARG A 94 -1.24 -9.51 -5.92
N TRP A 95 -0.29 -8.61 -6.03
CA TRP A 95 0.06 -8.01 -7.33
C TRP A 95 0.67 -9.00 -8.31
N VAL A 96 1.59 -9.85 -7.84
CA VAL A 96 2.12 -10.93 -8.69
C VAL A 96 1.00 -11.86 -9.15
N SER A 97 0.08 -12.23 -8.26
CA SER A 97 -1.09 -13.04 -8.61
C SER A 97 -1.99 -12.34 -9.63
N HIS A 98 -2.33 -11.07 -9.44
CA HIS A 98 -3.14 -10.30 -10.40
C HIS A 98 -2.44 -10.19 -11.77
N ALA A 99 -1.14 -9.97 -11.80
CA ALA A 99 -0.40 -9.94 -13.06
C ALA A 99 -0.43 -11.28 -13.79
N GLN A 100 -0.33 -12.41 -13.07
CA GLN A 100 -0.45 -13.74 -13.66
C GLN A 100 -1.86 -14.00 -14.23
N HIS A 101 -2.92 -13.46 -13.61
CA HIS A 101 -4.27 -13.53 -14.16
C HIS A 101 -4.36 -12.71 -15.45
N LEU A 102 -3.84 -11.48 -15.44
CA LEU A 102 -3.83 -10.60 -16.61
C LEU A 102 -3.05 -11.20 -17.79
N ASP A 103 -1.92 -11.87 -17.57
CA ASP A 103 -1.17 -12.60 -18.61
C ASP A 103 -2.00 -13.69 -19.30
N ARG A 104 -2.97 -14.27 -18.57
CA ARG A 104 -3.88 -15.29 -19.10
C ARG A 104 -5.15 -14.70 -19.72
N GLY A 105 -5.23 -13.37 -19.85
CA GLY A 105 -6.43 -12.67 -20.30
C GLY A 105 -7.57 -12.68 -19.28
N GLN A 106 -7.28 -13.03 -18.02
CA GLN A 106 -8.26 -13.02 -16.94
C GLN A 106 -8.15 -11.69 -16.20
N VAL A 107 -9.05 -10.74 -16.48
CA VAL A 107 -9.05 -9.43 -15.80
C VAL A 107 -9.72 -9.55 -14.43
N PRO A 108 -8.98 -9.42 -13.31
CA PRO A 108 -9.59 -9.43 -11.98
C PRO A 108 -10.58 -8.26 -11.82
N ALA A 109 -11.63 -8.44 -11.02
CA ALA A 109 -12.63 -7.40 -10.78
C ALA A 109 -12.04 -6.06 -10.27
N ALA A 110 -10.93 -6.12 -9.54
CA ALA A 110 -10.20 -4.93 -9.08
C ALA A 110 -9.70 -4.03 -10.24
N TRP A 111 -9.52 -4.60 -11.44
CA TRP A 111 -8.95 -3.93 -12.62
C TRP A 111 -9.93 -3.84 -13.79
N SER A 112 -11.21 -4.17 -13.59
CA SER A 112 -12.22 -4.18 -14.66
C SER A 112 -12.51 -2.79 -15.26
N HIS A 113 -12.13 -1.73 -14.56
CA HIS A 113 -12.25 -0.35 -15.00
C HIS A 113 -11.06 0.11 -15.87
N VAL A 114 -10.00 -0.70 -15.97
CA VAL A 114 -8.79 -0.39 -16.75
C VAL A 114 -9.03 -0.77 -18.20
N LEU A 115 -8.73 0.13 -19.12
CA LEU A 115 -8.86 -0.10 -20.56
C LEU A 115 -7.94 -1.23 -21.02
N ASP A 116 -8.39 -2.05 -21.98
CA ASP A 116 -7.61 -3.17 -22.53
C ASP A 116 -6.22 -2.74 -23.02
N THR A 117 -6.11 -1.54 -23.58
CA THR A 117 -4.83 -0.96 -24.06
C THR A 117 -3.84 -0.67 -22.93
N GLU A 118 -4.31 -0.45 -21.71
CA GLU A 118 -3.49 -0.16 -20.52
C GLU A 118 -3.15 -1.43 -19.72
N LEU A 119 -3.87 -2.54 -19.93
CA LEU A 119 -3.64 -3.80 -19.20
C LEU A 119 -2.20 -4.33 -19.34
N PRO A 120 -1.52 -4.29 -20.50
CA PRO A 120 -0.13 -4.73 -20.59
C PRO A 120 0.83 -3.93 -19.69
N LYS A 121 0.63 -2.60 -19.63
CA LYS A 121 1.43 -1.70 -18.79
C LYS A 121 1.17 -1.97 -17.30
N LEU A 122 -0.10 -2.10 -16.92
CA LEU A 122 -0.47 -2.48 -15.54
C LEU A 122 0.13 -3.84 -15.17
N THR A 123 0.04 -4.84 -16.04
CA THR A 123 0.59 -6.18 -15.81
C THR A 123 2.09 -6.13 -15.54
N ALA A 124 2.84 -5.39 -16.37
CA ALA A 124 4.28 -5.21 -16.18
C ALA A 124 4.59 -4.49 -14.86
N GLN A 125 3.82 -3.46 -14.50
CA GLN A 125 3.99 -2.72 -13.25
C GLN A 125 3.72 -3.62 -12.03
N LEU A 126 2.63 -4.38 -12.03
CA LEU A 126 2.25 -5.30 -10.94
C LEU A 126 3.30 -6.39 -10.73
N LYS A 127 3.87 -6.97 -11.81
CA LYS A 127 4.98 -7.93 -11.69
C LYS A 127 6.21 -7.30 -11.04
N LYS A 128 6.68 -6.19 -11.60
CA LYS A 128 7.92 -5.54 -11.17
C LYS A 128 7.81 -5.05 -9.72
N ARG A 129 6.73 -4.33 -9.41
CA ARG A 129 6.50 -3.78 -8.06
C ARG A 129 6.18 -4.90 -7.08
N GLY A 130 5.34 -5.87 -7.44
CA GLY A 130 4.99 -6.97 -6.56
C GLY A 130 6.17 -7.86 -6.16
N ALA A 131 7.13 -8.07 -7.07
CA ALA A 131 8.39 -8.74 -6.76
C ALA A 131 9.29 -7.89 -5.86
N ALA A 132 9.41 -6.59 -6.12
CA ALA A 132 10.19 -5.68 -5.30
C ALA A 132 9.66 -5.59 -3.85
N LEU A 133 8.33 -5.55 -3.67
CA LEU A 133 7.74 -5.55 -2.32
C LEU A 133 8.07 -6.81 -1.52
N GLN A 134 8.07 -7.96 -2.18
CA GLN A 134 8.46 -9.23 -1.52
C GLN A 134 9.94 -9.23 -1.15
N LEU A 135 10.81 -8.73 -2.05
CA LEU A 135 12.23 -8.58 -1.76
C LEU A 135 12.47 -7.67 -0.54
N TRP A 136 11.82 -6.50 -0.49
CA TRP A 136 11.93 -5.58 0.66
C TRP A 136 11.34 -6.17 1.94
N ALA A 137 10.30 -7.00 1.84
CA ALA A 137 9.73 -7.67 3.02
C ALA A 137 10.66 -8.75 3.60
N ASP A 138 11.54 -9.33 2.78
CA ASP A 138 12.46 -10.40 3.16
C ASP A 138 13.89 -9.89 3.45
N ASP A 139 14.22 -8.65 3.07
CA ASP A 139 15.50 -8.01 3.35
C ASP A 139 15.48 -7.29 4.70
N ASP A 140 16.20 -7.81 5.70
CA ASP A 140 16.27 -7.18 7.02
C ASP A 140 16.88 -5.78 7.02
N ALA A 141 17.76 -5.46 6.06
CA ALA A 141 18.34 -4.11 5.94
C ALA A 141 17.32 -3.06 5.49
N SER A 142 16.19 -3.48 4.92
CA SER A 142 15.08 -2.61 4.52
C SER A 142 14.17 -2.20 5.68
N TRP A 143 14.49 -2.63 6.91
CA TRP A 143 13.67 -2.36 8.10
C TRP A 143 14.51 -1.76 9.23
N PRO A 144 13.92 -0.84 10.02
CA PRO A 144 14.57 -0.38 11.23
C PRO A 144 14.83 -1.58 12.16
N ALA A 145 15.94 -1.52 12.90
CA ALA A 145 16.22 -2.52 13.91
C ALA A 145 15.03 -2.62 14.90
N PRO A 146 14.65 -3.83 15.33
CA PRO A 146 13.63 -3.96 16.37
C PRO A 146 14.08 -3.18 17.62
N PRO A 147 13.12 -2.52 18.31
CA PRO A 147 13.42 -1.78 19.54
C PRO A 147 13.94 -2.68 20.66
#